data_AF-A0A6B2L5F2-F1
#
_entry.id   AF-A0A6B2L5F2-F1
#
_cell.length_a   1.000
_cell.length_b   1.000
_cell.length_c   1.000
_cell.angle_alpha   90.00
_cell.angle_beta   90.00
_cell.angle_gamma   90.00
#
_symmetry.space_group_name_H-M   'P 1'
#
loop_
_entity.id
_entity.type
_entity.pdbx_description
1 polymer ?
#
loop_
_entity_poly.entity_id
_entity_poly.type
_entity_poly.pdbx_seq_one_letter_code
_entity_poly.pdbx_strand_id
1 'polypeptide(L)'
;MECFVGYLVQLCCAKDRTVRFRACQMLAGITTTFTQDTQLDEMIQEELFERLHERVRDKVAKVRLMASKALAPLQDTSDPDDPALVSLLNAMSKDPSSEVRKCILNRIGVSSSTISDIWARCTDIDPSIRKKSYVVLREKISMDKITPNKIVFIINTGLSDLDGSVKSECIELIKVWLKSQSNDVVKFLKYLNVVENELVVTPILKTIFQFKKIENSEFINSDEINCEFSLFWRVYCEWIVETKPFTEQDEIFQDILPDMMNLCELISKFRESQELDSNRFFVVYQLLSLCSLLDYADEIGRRETTNLMMNIIKTSDNERELRLSIDVLINIYSSNEEWGDKVLSVINLKYQSADENTDYSKTWTSILSIVYKFLEHTQKKATDSDMLELLSTIIIPGSNNIVPAIHEKGLKC
;
A
#
# COMPACT_ATOMS: atom_id res chain seq x y z
N MET A 1 20.82 4.45 -49.80
CA MET A 1 19.89 4.63 -48.67
C MET A 1 20.04 6.04 -48.09
N GLU A 2 21.26 6.43 -47.74
CA GLU A 2 21.62 7.73 -47.17
C GLU A 2 21.10 8.94 -47.96
N CYS A 3 21.28 8.99 -49.29
CA CYS A 3 20.76 10.12 -50.08
C CYS A 3 19.23 10.29 -49.96
N PHE A 4 18.49 9.18 -49.81
CA PHE A 4 17.04 9.22 -49.64
C PHE A 4 16.65 9.66 -48.23
N VAL A 5 17.37 9.18 -47.20
CA VAL A 5 17.20 9.65 -45.81
C VAL A 5 17.49 11.15 -45.72
N GLY A 6 18.63 11.61 -46.24
CA GLY A 6 18.99 13.03 -46.28
C GLY A 6 17.94 13.90 -46.99
N TYR A 7 17.40 13.43 -48.13
CA TYR A 7 16.30 14.12 -48.80
C TYR A 7 15.04 14.24 -47.92
N LEU A 8 14.64 13.16 -47.22
CA LEU A 8 13.48 13.20 -46.32
C LEU A 8 13.72 14.09 -45.08
N VAL A 9 14.95 14.11 -44.56
CA VAL A 9 15.38 14.97 -43.45
C VAL A 9 15.19 16.44 -43.82
N GLN A 10 15.59 16.85 -45.03
CA GLN A 10 15.36 18.21 -45.54
C GLN A 10 13.85 18.54 -45.63
N LEU A 11 13.02 17.58 -46.06
CA LEU A 11 11.57 17.77 -46.15
C LEU A 11 10.87 17.93 -44.79
N CYS A 12 11.52 17.56 -43.68
CA CYS A 12 10.97 17.78 -42.34
C CYS A 12 10.82 19.27 -41.99
N CYS A 13 11.56 20.17 -42.65
CA CYS A 13 11.48 21.62 -42.49
C CYS A 13 10.42 22.31 -43.37
N ALA A 14 9.69 21.55 -44.21
CA ALA A 14 8.75 22.14 -45.15
C ALA A 14 7.68 23.00 -44.46
N LYS A 15 7.26 24.10 -45.10
CA LYS A 15 6.16 24.95 -44.60
C LYS A 15 4.83 24.18 -44.53
N ASP A 16 4.59 23.33 -45.53
CA ASP A 16 3.38 22.54 -45.63
C ASP A 16 3.34 21.39 -44.61
N ARG A 17 2.24 21.30 -43.86
CA ARG A 17 2.06 20.28 -42.81
C ARG A 17 2.01 18.85 -43.35
N THR A 18 1.50 18.67 -44.57
CA THR A 18 1.34 17.35 -45.20
C THR A 18 2.70 16.82 -45.63
N VAL A 19 3.55 17.69 -46.19
CA VAL A 19 4.94 17.34 -46.53
C VAL A 19 5.70 16.91 -45.28
N ARG A 20 5.65 17.70 -44.19
CA ARG A 20 6.29 17.31 -42.92
C ARG A 20 5.77 15.98 -42.39
N PHE A 21 4.45 15.78 -42.41
CA PHE A 21 3.84 14.52 -41.99
C PHE A 21 4.32 13.33 -42.81
N ARG A 22 4.33 13.43 -44.14
CA ARG A 22 4.75 12.34 -45.03
C ARG A 22 6.25 12.05 -44.91
N ALA A 23 7.07 13.09 -44.77
CA ALA A 23 8.50 12.93 -44.52
C ALA A 23 8.75 12.15 -43.22
N CYS A 24 8.17 12.59 -42.09
CA CYS A 24 8.30 11.86 -40.82
C CYS A 24 7.68 10.45 -40.88
N GLN A 25 6.59 10.25 -41.63
CA GLN A 25 5.96 8.94 -41.79
C GLN A 25 6.89 7.96 -42.52
N MET A 26 7.54 8.41 -43.60
CA MET A 26 8.50 7.60 -44.35
C MET A 26 9.74 7.31 -43.50
N LEU A 27 10.27 8.33 -42.80
CA LEU A 27 11.36 8.16 -41.85
C LEU A 27 11.02 7.15 -40.76
N ALA A 28 9.80 7.17 -40.20
CA ALA A 28 9.37 6.20 -39.20
C ALA A 28 9.37 4.76 -39.73
N GLY A 29 9.02 4.57 -41.00
CA GLY A 29 9.14 3.26 -41.66
C GLY A 29 10.59 2.82 -41.82
N ILE A 30 11.47 3.75 -42.20
CA ILE A 30 12.89 3.47 -42.44
C ILE A 30 13.63 3.19 -41.14
N THR A 31 13.52 4.05 -40.12
CA THR A 31 14.28 3.90 -38.87
C THR A 31 13.90 2.65 -38.09
N THR A 32 12.68 2.13 -38.27
CA THR A 32 12.27 0.84 -37.69
C THR A 32 13.07 -0.35 -38.27
N THR A 33 13.66 -0.20 -39.45
CA THR A 33 14.50 -1.24 -40.08
C THR A 33 15.97 -1.16 -39.69
N PHE A 34 16.37 -0.13 -38.92
CA PHE A 34 17.74 0.01 -38.47
C PHE A 34 18.09 -1.12 -37.51
N THR A 35 19.29 -1.66 -37.72
CA THR A 35 19.93 -2.70 -36.91
C THR A 35 21.21 -2.13 -36.31
N GLN A 36 21.86 -2.86 -35.40
CA GLN A 36 23.15 -2.45 -34.82
C GLN A 36 24.25 -2.21 -35.88
N ASP A 37 24.13 -2.85 -37.05
CA ASP A 37 25.06 -2.70 -38.17
C ASP A 37 24.69 -1.56 -39.13
N THR A 38 23.58 -0.87 -38.88
CA THR A 38 23.15 0.23 -39.74
C THR A 38 24.01 1.46 -39.47
N GLN A 39 24.98 1.69 -40.34
CA GLN A 39 25.82 2.88 -40.32
C GLN A 39 25.27 3.89 -41.33
N LEU A 40 24.95 5.08 -40.83
CA LEU A 40 24.74 6.27 -41.64
C LEU A 40 25.97 7.16 -41.48
N ASP A 41 26.27 7.95 -42.50
CA ASP A 41 27.14 9.10 -42.36
C ASP A 41 26.76 9.95 -41.12
N GLU A 42 27.76 10.30 -40.31
CA GLU A 42 27.60 10.98 -39.02
C GLU A 42 26.81 12.29 -39.17
N MET A 43 27.06 13.06 -40.24
CA MET A 43 26.34 14.31 -40.49
C MET A 43 24.86 14.06 -40.78
N ILE A 44 24.53 12.98 -41.50
CA ILE A 44 23.13 12.62 -41.80
C ILE A 44 22.44 12.14 -40.52
N GLN A 45 23.14 11.41 -39.65
CA GLN A 45 22.60 10.94 -38.38
C GLN A 45 22.29 12.11 -37.43
N GLU A 46 23.21 13.07 -37.31
CA GLU A 46 23.00 14.29 -36.53
C GLU A 46 21.82 15.10 -37.07
N GLU A 47 21.77 15.35 -38.39
CA GLU A 47 20.67 16.13 -38.98
C GLU A 47 19.33 15.38 -38.85
N LEU A 48 19.32 14.06 -38.99
CA LEU A 48 18.13 13.23 -38.76
C LEU A 48 17.62 13.41 -37.34
N PHE A 49 18.50 13.31 -36.34
CA PHE A 49 18.15 13.53 -34.95
C PHE A 49 17.58 14.93 -34.73
N GLU A 50 18.30 15.99 -35.13
CA GLU A 50 17.89 17.38 -34.93
C GLU A 50 16.50 17.66 -35.53
N ARG A 51 16.27 17.19 -36.76
CA ARG A 51 15.00 17.43 -37.45
C ARG A 51 13.86 16.68 -36.80
N LEU A 52 14.07 15.43 -36.39
CA LEU A 52 13.06 14.69 -35.65
C LEU A 52 12.79 15.30 -34.27
N HIS A 53 13.83 15.75 -33.57
CA HIS A 53 13.74 16.43 -32.28
C HIS A 53 12.88 17.70 -32.36
N GLU A 54 13.04 18.51 -33.41
CA GLU A 54 12.16 19.64 -33.67
C GLU A 54 10.72 19.18 -33.97
N ARG A 55 10.55 18.13 -34.78
CA ARG A 55 9.22 17.67 -35.21
C ARG A 55 8.43 16.97 -34.11
N VAL A 56 9.09 16.42 -33.09
CA VAL A 56 8.44 15.96 -31.85
C VAL A 56 7.72 17.11 -31.15
N ARG A 57 8.04 18.38 -31.45
CA ARG A 57 7.37 19.58 -30.94
C ARG A 57 6.57 20.35 -32.01
N ASP A 58 6.25 19.71 -33.13
CA ASP A 58 5.48 20.33 -34.22
C ASP A 58 4.08 20.80 -33.75
N LYS A 59 3.58 21.86 -34.38
CA LYS A 59 2.22 22.37 -34.12
C LYS A 59 1.14 21.32 -34.41
N VAL A 60 1.38 20.40 -35.35
CA VAL A 60 0.42 19.39 -35.78
C VAL A 60 0.68 18.05 -35.08
N ALA A 61 -0.30 17.55 -34.31
CA ALA A 61 -0.19 16.29 -33.55
C ALA A 61 0.18 15.08 -34.41
N LYS A 62 -0.36 14.96 -35.64
CA LYS A 62 -0.02 13.87 -36.56
C LYS A 62 1.46 13.88 -36.99
N VAL A 63 2.07 15.07 -37.09
CA VAL A 63 3.51 15.20 -37.38
C VAL A 63 4.30 14.76 -36.16
N ARG A 64 3.96 15.24 -34.95
CA ARG A 64 4.59 14.82 -33.69
C ARG A 64 4.53 13.31 -33.51
N LEU A 65 3.37 12.70 -33.76
CA LEU A 65 3.18 11.25 -33.70
C LEU A 65 4.18 10.49 -34.59
N MET A 66 4.33 10.90 -35.85
CA MET A 66 5.25 10.23 -36.78
C MET A 66 6.71 10.53 -36.44
N ALA A 67 7.02 11.75 -36.00
CA ALA A 67 8.37 12.11 -35.54
C ALA A 67 8.77 11.28 -34.32
N SER A 68 7.90 11.13 -33.32
CA SER A 68 8.14 10.26 -32.16
C SER A 68 8.32 8.80 -32.56
N LYS A 69 7.57 8.30 -33.56
CA LYS A 69 7.78 6.95 -34.09
C LYS A 69 9.13 6.80 -34.77
N ALA A 70 9.56 7.80 -35.53
CA ALA A 70 10.84 7.79 -36.23
C ALA A 70 12.04 7.94 -35.30
N LEU A 71 11.89 8.71 -34.21
CA LEU A 71 12.94 8.96 -33.22
C LEU A 71 13.13 7.79 -32.27
N ALA A 72 12.07 7.02 -31.96
CA ALA A 72 12.15 5.95 -30.96
C ALA A 72 13.22 4.86 -31.23
N PRO A 73 13.45 4.38 -32.46
CA PRO A 73 14.55 3.45 -32.72
C PRO A 73 15.95 4.02 -32.49
N LEU A 74 16.09 5.35 -32.40
CA LEU A 74 17.38 6.04 -32.23
C LEU A 74 17.73 6.28 -30.76
N GLN A 75 16.89 5.87 -29.81
CA GLN A 75 17.14 6.07 -28.38
C GLN A 75 18.20 5.08 -27.87
N ASP A 76 19.06 5.54 -26.96
CA ASP A 76 19.94 4.68 -26.17
C ASP A 76 19.48 4.65 -24.71
N THR A 77 18.88 3.55 -24.27
CA THR A 77 18.42 3.41 -22.88
C THR A 77 19.53 3.12 -21.87
N SER A 78 20.76 2.88 -22.32
CA SER A 78 21.92 2.72 -21.46
C SER A 78 22.51 4.06 -21.00
N ASP A 79 22.27 5.13 -21.77
CA ASP A 79 22.63 6.50 -21.44
C ASP A 79 21.38 7.31 -21.01
N PRO A 80 21.23 7.65 -19.71
CA PRO A 80 20.13 8.48 -19.23
C PRO A 80 20.07 9.87 -19.87
N ASP A 81 21.20 10.38 -20.38
CA ASP A 81 21.31 11.70 -21.01
C ASP A 81 21.19 11.64 -22.54
N ASP A 82 20.89 10.46 -23.11
CA ASP A 82 20.70 10.28 -24.56
C ASP A 82 19.68 11.30 -25.11
N PRO A 83 20.06 12.14 -26.09
CA PRO A 83 19.20 13.20 -26.60
C PRO A 83 17.86 12.70 -27.17
N ALA A 84 17.83 11.53 -27.80
CA ALA A 84 16.61 10.94 -28.35
C ALA A 84 15.68 10.46 -27.24
N LEU A 85 16.23 9.76 -26.24
CA LEU A 85 15.51 9.33 -25.05
C LEU A 85 14.89 10.51 -24.29
N VAL A 86 15.70 11.51 -23.93
CA VAL A 86 15.26 12.70 -23.19
C VAL A 86 14.16 13.45 -23.96
N SER A 87 14.28 13.56 -25.27
CA SER A 87 13.26 14.16 -26.14
C SER A 87 11.92 13.39 -26.07
N LEU A 88 11.97 12.05 -26.12
CA LEU A 88 10.80 11.20 -26.05
C LEU A 88 10.15 11.21 -24.67
N LEU A 89 10.92 11.16 -23.57
CA LEU A 89 10.38 11.24 -22.21
C LEU A 89 9.67 12.58 -21.94
N ASN A 90 10.25 13.68 -22.41
CA ASN A 90 9.61 14.99 -22.36
C ASN A 90 8.29 15.04 -23.13
N ALA A 91 8.26 14.49 -24.35
CA ALA A 91 7.03 14.42 -25.13
C ALA A 91 5.99 13.47 -24.50
N MET A 92 6.41 12.34 -23.94
CA MET A 92 5.52 11.40 -23.25
C MET A 92 4.83 12.01 -22.03
N SER A 93 5.47 12.97 -21.36
CA SER A 93 4.91 13.65 -20.18
C SER A 93 4.10 14.89 -20.49
N LYS A 94 4.45 15.64 -21.55
CA LYS A 94 3.91 16.98 -21.78
C LYS A 94 3.06 17.11 -23.04
N ASP A 95 3.07 16.14 -23.96
CA ASP A 95 2.33 16.28 -25.22
C ASP A 95 0.81 16.34 -24.95
N PRO A 96 0.08 17.31 -25.53
CA PRO A 96 -1.36 17.42 -25.33
C PRO A 96 -2.15 16.25 -25.95
N SER A 97 -1.63 15.59 -26.99
CA SER A 97 -2.31 14.49 -27.67
C SER A 97 -2.05 13.16 -26.97
N SER A 98 -3.12 12.50 -26.51
CA SER A 98 -3.00 11.17 -25.91
C SER A 98 -2.48 10.13 -26.91
N GLU A 99 -2.79 10.25 -28.20
CA GLU A 99 -2.22 9.38 -29.24
C GLU A 99 -0.69 9.45 -29.31
N VAL A 100 -0.11 10.65 -29.18
CA VAL A 100 1.35 10.85 -29.19
C VAL A 100 1.96 10.25 -27.92
N ARG A 101 1.44 10.60 -26.74
CA ARG A 101 1.92 10.05 -25.46
C ARG A 101 1.87 8.52 -25.44
N LYS A 102 0.74 7.94 -25.87
CA LYS A 102 0.55 6.49 -25.96
C LYS A 102 1.50 5.84 -26.96
N CYS A 103 1.77 6.49 -28.08
CA CYS A 103 2.72 5.99 -29.08
C CYS A 103 4.14 5.89 -28.53
N ILE A 104 4.57 6.90 -27.76
CA ILE A 104 5.89 6.92 -27.12
C ILE A 104 5.96 5.85 -26.03
N LEU A 105 4.95 5.76 -25.16
CA LEU A 105 4.89 4.73 -24.10
C LEU A 105 5.01 3.30 -24.65
N ASN A 106 4.50 3.05 -25.86
CA ASN A 106 4.63 1.74 -26.53
C ASN A 106 6.04 1.44 -27.06
N ARG A 107 6.88 2.46 -27.25
CA ARG A 107 8.16 2.37 -27.96
C ARG A 107 9.37 2.73 -27.11
N ILE A 108 9.18 3.35 -25.96
CA ILE A 108 10.26 3.63 -25.02
C ILE A 108 10.89 2.29 -24.58
N GLY A 109 12.21 2.23 -24.60
CA GLY A 109 12.93 1.08 -24.05
C GLY A 109 12.78 1.06 -22.54
N VAL A 110 12.70 -0.14 -21.96
CA VAL A 110 12.54 -0.32 -20.51
C VAL A 110 13.91 -0.54 -19.91
N SER A 111 14.33 0.36 -19.02
CA SER A 111 15.57 0.31 -18.26
C SER A 111 15.36 0.92 -16.87
N SER A 112 16.39 0.89 -16.02
CA SER A 112 16.36 1.57 -14.72
C SER A 112 16.16 3.08 -14.83
N SER A 113 16.60 3.72 -15.93
CA SER A 113 16.44 5.15 -16.15
C SER A 113 15.03 5.53 -16.62
N THR A 114 14.32 4.65 -17.33
CA THR A 114 12.99 4.97 -17.92
C THR A 114 11.81 4.48 -17.10
N ILE A 115 12.04 3.57 -16.14
CA ILE A 115 10.99 2.95 -15.32
C ILE A 115 10.14 3.99 -14.59
N SER A 116 10.77 5.08 -14.14
CA SER A 116 10.11 6.18 -13.42
C SER A 116 9.09 6.91 -14.27
N ASP A 117 9.41 7.14 -15.54
CA ASP A 117 8.52 7.80 -16.48
C ASP A 117 7.38 6.89 -16.95
N ILE A 118 7.62 5.57 -17.02
CA ILE A 118 6.61 4.59 -17.42
C ILE A 118 5.49 4.53 -16.38
N TRP A 119 5.79 4.30 -15.09
CA TRP A 119 4.73 4.25 -14.08
C TRP A 119 4.12 5.63 -13.80
N ALA A 120 4.80 6.73 -14.13
CA ALA A 120 4.21 8.07 -14.05
C ALA A 120 3.06 8.26 -15.06
N ARG A 121 2.87 7.30 -15.97
CA ARG A 121 1.69 7.21 -16.84
C ARG A 121 0.53 6.44 -16.23
N CYS A 122 0.68 5.80 -15.07
CA CYS A 122 -0.46 5.24 -14.31
C CYS A 122 -1.45 6.30 -13.84
N THR A 123 -1.09 7.59 -13.89
CA THR A 123 -1.93 8.74 -13.51
C THR A 123 -2.19 9.69 -14.69
N ASP A 124 -1.98 9.24 -15.94
CA ASP A 124 -2.29 10.04 -17.12
C ASP A 124 -3.79 10.39 -17.18
N ILE A 125 -4.13 11.56 -17.72
CA ILE A 125 -5.52 12.00 -17.89
C ILE A 125 -6.33 11.05 -18.79
N ASP A 126 -5.68 10.39 -19.75
CA ASP A 126 -6.31 9.44 -20.67
C ASP A 126 -6.28 8.01 -20.10
N PRO A 127 -7.45 7.37 -19.85
CA PRO A 127 -7.52 6.01 -19.30
C PRO A 127 -6.80 4.97 -20.15
N SER A 128 -6.76 5.16 -21.47
CA SER A 128 -6.13 4.21 -22.39
C SER A 128 -4.61 4.22 -22.30
N ILE A 129 -4.02 5.32 -21.81
CA ILE A 129 -2.59 5.43 -21.47
C ILE A 129 -2.33 4.80 -20.10
N ARG A 130 -3.17 5.11 -19.09
CA ARG A 130 -3.07 4.49 -17.76
C ARG A 130 -3.08 2.97 -17.87
N LYS A 131 -4.06 2.41 -18.58
CA LYS A 131 -4.13 0.97 -18.88
C LYS A 131 -2.85 0.47 -19.56
N LYS A 132 -2.36 1.17 -20.58
CA LYS A 132 -1.14 0.75 -21.28
C LYS A 132 0.09 0.73 -20.36
N SER A 133 0.18 1.64 -19.39
CA SER A 133 1.26 1.63 -18.39
C SER A 133 1.23 0.34 -17.56
N TYR A 134 0.06 -0.09 -17.08
CA TYR A 134 -0.08 -1.37 -16.38
C TYR A 134 0.29 -2.57 -17.26
N VAL A 135 -0.06 -2.56 -18.55
CA VAL A 135 0.39 -3.60 -19.50
C VAL A 135 1.92 -3.66 -19.58
N VAL A 136 2.61 -2.51 -19.69
CA VAL A 136 4.08 -2.46 -19.75
C VAL A 136 4.70 -2.94 -18.44
N LEU A 137 4.17 -2.50 -17.30
CA LEU A 137 4.61 -2.94 -15.97
C LEU A 137 4.50 -4.46 -15.84
N ARG A 138 3.37 -5.03 -16.25
CA ARG A 138 3.10 -6.46 -16.19
C ARG A 138 4.03 -7.28 -17.07
N GLU A 139 4.32 -6.80 -18.28
CA GLU A 139 5.05 -7.57 -19.28
C GLU A 139 6.57 -7.47 -19.16
N LYS A 140 7.08 -6.34 -18.63
CA LYS A 140 8.50 -6.00 -18.75
C LYS A 140 9.21 -5.68 -17.45
N ILE A 141 8.48 -5.54 -16.33
CA ILE A 141 9.05 -5.01 -15.09
C ILE A 141 8.82 -5.99 -13.94
N SER A 142 9.92 -6.39 -13.31
CA SER A 142 9.91 -7.23 -12.11
C SER A 142 9.88 -6.38 -10.84
N MET A 143 9.22 -6.89 -9.79
CA MET A 143 9.04 -6.17 -8.52
C MET A 143 10.36 -5.85 -7.80
N ASP A 144 11.42 -6.64 -8.00
CA ASP A 144 12.75 -6.38 -7.40
C ASP A 144 13.40 -5.08 -7.88
N LYS A 145 12.89 -4.49 -8.97
CA LYS A 145 13.35 -3.20 -9.50
C LYS A 145 12.58 -2.00 -8.96
N ILE A 146 11.59 -2.23 -8.08
CA ILE A 146 10.67 -1.20 -7.60
C ILE A 146 10.73 -1.15 -6.07
N THR A 147 10.74 0.05 -5.50
CA THR A 147 10.67 0.22 -4.05
C THR A 147 9.28 -0.16 -3.52
N PRO A 148 9.16 -0.69 -2.29
CA PRO A 148 7.87 -1.10 -1.72
C PRO A 148 6.78 -0.03 -1.79
N ASN A 149 7.10 1.21 -1.38
CA ASN A 149 6.15 2.33 -1.41
C ASN A 149 5.67 2.66 -2.83
N LYS A 150 6.51 2.44 -3.85
CA LYS A 150 6.11 2.63 -5.25
C LYS A 150 5.23 1.47 -5.74
N ILE A 151 5.49 0.23 -5.33
CA ILE A 151 4.61 -0.93 -5.63
C ILE A 151 3.22 -0.69 -5.05
N VAL A 152 3.14 -0.33 -3.75
CA VAL A 152 1.88 -0.02 -3.07
C VAL A 152 1.15 1.13 -3.77
N PHE A 153 1.87 2.21 -4.12
CA PHE A 153 1.29 3.33 -4.87
C PHE A 153 0.71 2.90 -6.22
N ILE A 154 1.44 2.10 -7.01
CA ILE A 154 0.99 1.63 -8.32
C ILE A 154 -0.27 0.79 -8.17
N ILE A 155 -0.28 -0.17 -7.25
CA ILE A 155 -1.44 -1.06 -7.04
C ILE A 155 -2.64 -0.25 -6.55
N ASN A 156 -2.46 0.58 -5.52
CA ASN A 156 -3.55 1.38 -4.97
C ASN A 156 -4.15 2.35 -6.00
N THR A 157 -3.30 2.98 -6.82
CA THR A 157 -3.73 3.85 -7.91
C THR A 157 -4.59 3.09 -8.92
N GLY A 158 -4.17 1.89 -9.33
CA GLY A 158 -4.88 1.09 -10.32
C GLY A 158 -6.18 0.49 -9.80
N LEU A 159 -6.17 -0.03 -8.58
CA LEU A 159 -7.37 -0.57 -7.92
C LEU A 159 -8.39 0.52 -7.56
N SER A 160 -7.96 1.78 -7.43
CA SER A 160 -8.85 2.92 -7.18
C SER A 160 -9.26 3.66 -8.45
N ASP A 161 -8.85 3.21 -9.64
CA ASP A 161 -9.15 3.90 -10.90
C ASP A 161 -10.67 3.94 -11.18
N LEU A 162 -11.15 5.03 -11.75
CA LEU A 162 -12.55 5.18 -12.14
C LEU A 162 -12.88 4.33 -13.39
N ASP A 163 -11.90 4.08 -14.24
CA ASP A 163 -12.06 3.27 -15.44
C ASP A 163 -11.88 1.78 -15.12
N GLY A 164 -12.95 0.99 -15.32
CA GLY A 164 -12.95 -0.44 -15.04
C GLY A 164 -11.91 -1.23 -15.85
N SER A 165 -11.53 -0.76 -17.04
CA SER A 165 -10.51 -1.42 -17.85
C SER A 165 -9.10 -1.23 -17.31
N VAL A 166 -8.85 -0.11 -16.61
CA VAL A 166 -7.58 0.14 -15.89
C VAL A 166 -7.51 -0.71 -14.64
N LYS A 167 -8.58 -0.73 -13.83
CA LYS A 167 -8.73 -1.63 -12.67
C LYS A 167 -8.46 -3.09 -13.04
N SER A 168 -9.09 -3.57 -14.10
CA SER A 168 -8.91 -4.94 -14.59
C SER A 168 -7.45 -5.23 -14.96
N GLU A 169 -6.75 -4.29 -15.61
CA GLU A 169 -5.35 -4.50 -15.97
C GLU A 169 -4.41 -4.47 -14.75
N CYS A 170 -4.74 -3.65 -13.74
CA CYS A 170 -4.03 -3.67 -12.46
C CYS A 170 -4.20 -5.02 -11.74
N ILE A 171 -5.38 -5.63 -11.78
CA ILE A 171 -5.58 -6.99 -11.25
C ILE A 171 -4.73 -8.02 -12.01
N GLU A 172 -4.64 -7.93 -13.34
CA GLU A 172 -3.76 -8.80 -14.13
C GLU A 172 -2.27 -8.60 -13.80
N LEU A 173 -1.84 -7.37 -13.51
CA LEU A 173 -0.51 -7.09 -12.98
C LEU A 173 -0.27 -7.82 -11.65
N ILE A 174 -1.19 -7.70 -10.69
CA ILE A 174 -1.09 -8.38 -9.38
C ILE A 174 -0.99 -9.90 -9.57
N LYS A 175 -1.80 -10.49 -10.45
CA LYS A 175 -1.75 -11.93 -10.75
C LYS A 175 -0.38 -12.38 -11.27
N VAL A 176 0.21 -11.62 -12.20
CA VAL A 176 1.55 -11.94 -12.75
C VAL A 176 2.62 -11.82 -11.68
N TRP A 177 2.58 -10.76 -10.88
CA TRP A 177 3.51 -10.57 -9.77
C TRP A 177 3.35 -11.61 -8.66
N LEU A 178 2.13 -12.02 -8.35
CA LEU A 178 1.87 -13.10 -7.40
C LEU A 178 2.38 -14.44 -7.93
N LYS A 179 2.19 -14.71 -9.23
CA LYS A 179 2.73 -15.90 -9.90
C LYS A 179 4.26 -15.93 -9.87
N SER A 180 4.93 -14.78 -9.98
CA SER A 180 6.40 -14.72 -9.85
C SER A 180 6.87 -15.05 -8.43
N GLN A 181 5.99 -14.94 -7.43
CA GLN A 181 6.21 -15.38 -6.05
C GLN A 181 5.66 -16.79 -5.78
N SER A 182 5.55 -17.64 -6.81
CA SER A 182 5.01 -19.00 -6.68
C SER A 182 3.57 -19.06 -6.16
N ASN A 183 2.79 -18.01 -6.37
CA ASN A 183 1.43 -17.82 -5.84
C ASN A 183 1.33 -17.78 -4.30
N ASP A 184 2.44 -17.51 -3.63
CA ASP A 184 2.53 -17.36 -2.18
C ASP A 184 2.24 -15.90 -1.79
N VAL A 185 1.11 -15.68 -1.11
CA VAL A 185 0.65 -14.33 -0.73
C VAL A 185 1.61 -13.70 0.28
N VAL A 186 2.13 -14.49 1.22
CA VAL A 186 3.04 -13.99 2.26
C VAL A 186 4.35 -13.52 1.64
N LYS A 187 4.91 -14.26 0.67
CA LYS A 187 6.08 -13.80 -0.11
C LYS A 187 5.81 -12.54 -0.92
N PHE A 188 4.61 -12.42 -1.49
CA PHE A 188 4.21 -11.20 -2.19
C PHE A 188 4.13 -9.99 -1.24
N LEU A 189 3.58 -10.17 -0.04
CA LEU A 189 3.46 -9.11 0.97
C LEU A 189 4.83 -8.53 1.41
N LYS A 190 5.92 -9.32 1.35
CA LYS A 190 7.27 -8.82 1.66
C LYS A 190 7.70 -7.66 0.75
N TYR A 191 7.13 -7.56 -0.45
CA TYR A 191 7.38 -6.44 -1.38
C TYR A 191 6.58 -5.18 -1.06
N LEU A 192 5.63 -5.23 -0.13
CA LEU A 192 4.70 -4.12 0.15
C LEU A 192 5.05 -3.32 1.41
N ASN A 193 6.02 -3.78 2.22
CA ASN A 193 6.33 -3.22 3.53
C ASN A 193 5.06 -3.03 4.38
N VAL A 194 4.47 -4.16 4.79
CA VAL A 194 3.14 -4.21 5.43
C VAL A 194 3.04 -3.41 6.73
N VAL A 195 4.17 -3.17 7.41
CA VAL A 195 4.23 -2.41 8.66
C VAL A 195 3.95 -0.93 8.42
N GLU A 196 4.51 -0.35 7.35
CA GLU A 196 4.28 1.05 6.98
C GLU A 196 2.97 1.25 6.20
N ASN A 197 2.56 0.24 5.42
CA ASN A 197 1.48 0.37 4.45
C ASN A 197 0.20 -0.41 4.81
N GLU A 198 0.02 -0.81 6.06
CA GLU A 198 -1.08 -1.67 6.53
C GLU A 198 -2.47 -1.30 5.97
N LEU A 199 -2.83 -0.01 6.07
CA LEU A 199 -4.13 0.51 5.65
C LEU A 199 -4.37 0.37 4.14
N VAL A 200 -3.30 0.48 3.34
CA VAL A 200 -3.37 0.36 1.88
C VAL A 200 -3.26 -1.09 1.42
N VAL A 201 -2.49 -1.91 2.15
CA VAL A 201 -2.31 -3.34 1.85
C VAL A 201 -3.57 -4.16 2.17
N THR A 202 -4.33 -3.79 3.20
CA THR A 202 -5.58 -4.46 3.59
C THR A 202 -6.58 -4.61 2.41
N PRO A 203 -6.97 -3.54 1.68
CA PRO A 203 -7.86 -3.68 0.53
C PRO A 203 -7.21 -4.42 -0.66
N ILE A 204 -5.87 -4.37 -0.79
CA ILE A 204 -5.15 -5.16 -1.81
C ILE A 204 -5.31 -6.65 -1.54
N LEU A 205 -5.14 -7.09 -0.28
CA LEU A 205 -5.35 -8.47 0.14
C LEU A 205 -6.79 -8.94 -0.12
N LYS A 206 -7.78 -8.14 0.26
CA LYS A 206 -9.20 -8.45 -0.04
C LYS A 206 -9.45 -8.58 -1.53
N THR A 207 -8.78 -7.79 -2.37
CA THR A 207 -8.84 -7.93 -3.83
C THR A 207 -8.21 -9.25 -4.29
N ILE A 208 -7.09 -9.68 -3.71
CA ILE A 208 -6.45 -10.97 -4.00
C ILE A 208 -7.41 -12.13 -3.68
N PHE A 209 -8.09 -12.09 -2.54
CA PHE A 209 -9.02 -13.15 -2.12
C PHE A 209 -10.23 -13.32 -3.06
N GLN A 210 -10.59 -12.28 -3.82
CA GLN A 210 -11.65 -12.37 -4.83
C GLN A 210 -11.27 -13.26 -6.03
N PHE A 211 -9.99 -13.42 -6.35
CA PHE A 211 -9.54 -14.18 -7.53
C PHE A 211 -8.57 -15.33 -7.21
N LYS A 212 -7.99 -15.37 -6.01
CA LYS A 212 -7.17 -16.48 -5.53
C LYS A 212 -7.90 -17.18 -4.39
N LYS A 213 -8.17 -18.47 -4.58
CA LYS A 213 -8.57 -19.36 -3.49
C LYS A 213 -7.40 -19.50 -2.51
N ILE A 214 -7.71 -19.31 -1.22
CA ILE A 214 -6.81 -19.55 -0.10
C ILE A 214 -7.22 -20.90 0.50
N GLU A 215 -6.26 -21.80 0.66
CA GLU A 215 -6.51 -23.10 1.29
C GLU A 215 -6.28 -22.99 2.80
N ASN A 216 -7.10 -23.67 3.61
CA ASN A 216 -6.97 -23.64 5.08
C ASN A 216 -5.58 -24.11 5.54
N SER A 217 -4.93 -25.01 4.78
CA SER A 217 -3.55 -25.46 5.03
C SER A 217 -2.50 -24.35 5.01
N GLU A 218 -2.79 -23.19 4.41
CA GLU A 218 -1.90 -22.02 4.44
C GLU A 218 -1.75 -21.45 5.87
N PHE A 219 -2.65 -21.80 6.82
CA PHE A 219 -2.60 -21.33 8.22
C PHE A 219 -2.02 -22.37 9.21
N ILE A 220 -1.95 -23.65 8.82
CA ILE A 220 -1.63 -24.77 9.72
C ILE A 220 -0.13 -24.84 10.11
N ASN A 221 0.78 -24.38 9.25
CA ASN A 221 2.23 -24.39 9.48
C ASN A 221 2.77 -23.01 9.90
N SER A 222 2.10 -22.36 10.86
CA SER A 222 2.39 -20.99 11.32
C SER A 222 3.65 -20.85 12.18
N ASP A 223 4.60 -21.79 12.11
CA ASP A 223 5.76 -21.85 13.02
C ASP A 223 6.69 -20.61 12.92
N GLU A 224 6.55 -19.82 11.85
CA GLU A 224 7.26 -18.55 11.65
C GLU A 224 6.26 -17.38 11.45
N ILE A 225 5.48 -17.06 12.48
CA ILE A 225 4.66 -15.84 12.48
C ILE A 225 5.57 -14.61 12.28
N ASN A 226 5.31 -13.87 11.20
CA ASN A 226 5.94 -12.60 10.87
C ASN A 226 4.87 -11.55 10.55
N CYS A 227 5.29 -10.32 10.26
CA CYS A 227 4.38 -9.22 9.94
C CYS A 227 3.44 -9.57 8.79
N GLU A 228 3.99 -10.07 7.68
CA GLU A 228 3.24 -10.40 6.48
C GLU A 228 2.19 -11.48 6.75
N PHE A 229 2.57 -12.56 7.41
CA PHE A 229 1.67 -13.66 7.74
C PHE A 229 0.58 -13.22 8.72
N SER A 230 0.94 -12.48 9.77
CA SER A 230 -0.02 -12.00 10.77
C SER A 230 -1.08 -11.06 10.15
N LEU A 231 -0.68 -10.20 9.21
CA LEU A 231 -1.61 -9.33 8.48
C LEU A 231 -2.48 -10.15 7.52
N PHE A 232 -1.87 -11.06 6.75
CA PHE A 232 -2.60 -11.98 5.86
C PHE A 232 -3.68 -12.75 6.63
N TRP A 233 -3.33 -13.28 7.80
CA TRP A 233 -4.21 -14.04 8.67
C TRP A 233 -5.39 -13.21 9.17
N ARG A 234 -5.12 -12.04 9.77
CA ARG A 234 -6.17 -11.13 10.23
C ARG A 234 -7.11 -10.74 9.09
N VAL A 235 -6.55 -10.25 7.98
CA VAL A 235 -7.34 -9.72 6.87
C VAL A 235 -8.14 -10.81 6.16
N TYR A 236 -7.64 -12.04 6.10
CA TYR A 236 -8.41 -13.16 5.57
C TYR A 236 -9.60 -13.50 6.46
N CYS A 237 -9.43 -13.56 7.77
CA CYS A 237 -10.54 -13.81 8.69
C CYS A 237 -11.59 -12.70 8.64
N GLU A 238 -11.17 -11.42 8.61
CA GLU A 238 -12.05 -10.27 8.41
C GLU A 238 -12.83 -10.37 7.08
N TRP A 239 -12.16 -10.78 6.00
CA TRP A 239 -12.80 -10.97 4.70
C TRP A 239 -13.84 -12.11 4.71
N ILE A 240 -13.59 -13.20 5.44
CA ILE A 240 -14.57 -14.28 5.64
C ILE A 240 -15.80 -13.74 6.37
N VAL A 241 -15.64 -12.97 7.45
CA VAL A 241 -16.76 -12.32 8.15
C VAL A 241 -17.59 -11.43 7.21
N GLU A 242 -16.92 -10.66 6.35
CA GLU A 242 -17.57 -9.72 5.43
C GLU A 242 -18.29 -10.39 4.25
N THR A 243 -17.83 -11.57 3.80
CA THR A 243 -18.26 -12.14 2.51
C THR A 243 -18.97 -13.47 2.62
N LYS A 244 -18.85 -14.19 3.74
CA LYS A 244 -19.46 -15.51 3.95
C LYS A 244 -20.64 -15.46 4.90
N PRO A 245 -21.66 -16.32 4.72
CA PRO A 245 -22.73 -16.45 5.70
C PRO A 245 -22.20 -17.07 7.00
N PHE A 246 -22.80 -16.71 8.13
CA PHE A 246 -22.37 -17.16 9.48
C PHE A 246 -22.11 -18.67 9.58
N THR A 247 -22.96 -19.50 8.98
CA THR A 247 -22.81 -20.97 9.00
C THR A 247 -21.53 -21.48 8.33
N GLU A 248 -21.04 -20.80 7.27
CA GLU A 248 -19.75 -21.16 6.64
C GLU A 248 -18.56 -20.62 7.45
N GLN A 249 -18.76 -19.53 8.20
CA GLN A 249 -17.68 -18.90 8.99
C GLN A 249 -17.20 -19.86 10.08
N ASP A 250 -18.13 -20.46 10.84
CA ASP A 250 -17.81 -21.38 11.93
C ASP A 250 -16.97 -22.58 11.47
N GLU A 251 -17.34 -23.19 10.33
CA GLU A 251 -16.59 -24.32 9.75
C GLU A 251 -15.18 -23.92 9.33
N ILE A 252 -15.03 -22.75 8.68
CA ILE A 252 -13.72 -22.26 8.23
C ILE A 252 -12.85 -21.90 9.44
N PHE A 253 -13.40 -21.21 10.43
CA PHE A 253 -12.68 -20.74 11.60
C PHE A 253 -12.19 -21.88 12.50
N GLN A 254 -12.89 -23.02 12.55
CA GLN A 254 -12.38 -24.22 13.23
C GLN A 254 -11.04 -24.70 12.66
N ASP A 255 -10.78 -24.49 11.37
CA ASP A 255 -9.55 -24.91 10.73
C ASP A 255 -8.44 -23.85 10.75
N ILE A 256 -8.80 -22.56 10.77
CA ILE A 256 -7.83 -21.46 10.54
C ILE A 256 -7.60 -20.54 11.73
N LEU A 257 -8.53 -20.42 12.69
CA LEU A 257 -8.32 -19.58 13.86
C LEU A 257 -7.62 -20.38 14.96
N PRO A 258 -6.62 -19.81 15.66
CA PRO A 258 -6.09 -20.43 16.86
C PRO A 258 -7.16 -20.45 17.94
N ASP A 259 -7.15 -21.46 18.79
CA ASP A 259 -7.90 -21.39 20.04
C ASP A 259 -7.39 -20.24 20.94
N MET A 260 -8.20 -19.86 21.93
CA MET A 260 -7.89 -18.75 22.84
C MET A 260 -6.55 -18.92 23.56
N MET A 261 -6.20 -20.15 23.95
CA MET A 261 -4.98 -20.43 24.70
C MET A 261 -3.75 -20.23 23.82
N ASN A 262 -3.78 -20.79 22.61
CA ASN A 262 -2.72 -20.63 21.62
C ASN A 262 -2.56 -19.15 21.25
N LEU A 263 -3.66 -18.41 21.04
CA LEU A 263 -3.56 -16.99 20.72
C LEU A 263 -2.97 -16.16 21.88
N CYS A 264 -3.36 -16.46 23.12
CA CYS A 264 -2.77 -15.83 24.31
C CYS A 264 -1.27 -16.13 24.45
N GLU A 265 -0.85 -17.37 24.18
CA GLU A 265 0.56 -17.77 24.20
C GLU A 265 1.36 -17.02 23.11
N LEU A 266 0.83 -16.95 21.89
CA LEU A 266 1.46 -16.24 20.79
C LEU A 266 1.61 -14.74 21.09
N ILE A 267 0.57 -14.07 21.59
CA ILE A 267 0.63 -12.66 21.97
C ILE A 267 1.69 -12.45 23.05
N SER A 268 1.70 -13.28 24.09
CA SER A 268 2.67 -13.19 25.18
C SER A 268 4.10 -13.40 24.69
N LYS A 269 4.33 -14.42 23.85
CA LYS A 269 5.62 -14.72 23.22
C LYS A 269 6.19 -13.52 22.46
N PHE A 270 5.39 -12.88 21.59
CA PHE A 270 5.87 -11.72 20.82
C PHE A 270 6.05 -10.48 21.71
N ARG A 271 5.23 -10.32 22.74
CA ARG A 271 5.30 -9.18 23.66
C ARG A 271 6.53 -9.24 24.58
N GLU A 272 6.93 -10.43 25.01
CA GLU A 272 8.09 -10.68 25.88
C GLU A 272 9.41 -10.86 25.11
N SER A 273 9.34 -10.95 23.78
CA SER A 273 10.53 -11.03 22.93
C SER A 273 11.48 -9.84 23.16
N GLN A 274 12.79 -10.12 23.22
CA GLN A 274 13.82 -9.09 23.46
C GLN A 274 14.11 -8.21 22.22
N GLU A 275 13.47 -8.50 21.08
CA GLU A 275 13.63 -7.72 19.86
C GLU A 275 12.93 -6.37 20.02
N LEU A 276 13.71 -5.29 20.00
CA LEU A 276 13.18 -3.92 20.18
C LEU A 276 12.57 -3.32 18.90
N ASP A 277 12.14 -4.14 17.94
CA ASP A 277 11.73 -3.66 16.63
C ASP A 277 10.22 -3.29 16.54
N SER A 278 9.88 -2.50 15.53
CA SER A 278 8.48 -2.15 15.21
C SER A 278 7.66 -3.36 14.75
N ASN A 279 8.31 -4.44 14.33
CA ASN A 279 7.69 -5.60 13.72
C ASN A 279 7.00 -6.47 14.77
N ARG A 280 7.60 -6.67 15.95
CA ARG A 280 6.94 -7.41 17.03
C ARG A 280 5.63 -6.76 17.45
N PHE A 281 5.62 -5.42 17.56
CA PHE A 281 4.43 -4.68 17.94
C PHE A 281 3.37 -4.79 16.86
N PHE A 282 3.78 -4.72 15.59
CA PHE A 282 2.89 -4.95 14.46
C PHE A 282 2.21 -6.32 14.54
N VAL A 283 2.99 -7.39 14.75
CA VAL A 283 2.45 -8.76 14.91
C VAL A 283 1.48 -8.83 16.09
N VAL A 284 1.85 -8.27 17.26
CA VAL A 284 0.95 -8.21 18.43
C VAL A 284 -0.36 -7.52 18.10
N TYR A 285 -0.34 -6.41 17.34
CA TYR A 285 -1.58 -5.74 16.93
C TYR A 285 -2.44 -6.62 16.04
N GLN A 286 -1.84 -7.36 15.09
CA GLN A 286 -2.60 -8.26 14.22
C GLN A 286 -3.23 -9.41 15.02
N LEU A 287 -2.48 -10.00 15.97
CA LEU A 287 -2.98 -11.07 16.84
C LEU A 287 -4.07 -10.58 17.81
N LEU A 288 -3.93 -9.38 18.38
CA LEU A 288 -4.97 -8.78 19.21
C LEU A 288 -6.25 -8.50 18.40
N SER A 289 -6.12 -8.10 17.13
CA SER A 289 -7.29 -7.98 16.26
C SER A 289 -7.97 -9.32 16.01
N LEU A 290 -7.23 -10.43 15.87
CA LEU A 290 -7.82 -11.77 15.74
C LEU A 290 -8.65 -12.17 16.97
N CYS A 291 -8.30 -11.73 18.18
CA CYS A 291 -9.10 -12.00 19.38
C CYS A 291 -10.55 -11.52 19.24
N SER A 292 -10.79 -10.43 18.50
CA SER A 292 -12.16 -9.92 18.27
C SER A 292 -13.04 -10.85 17.43
N LEU A 293 -12.44 -11.85 16.78
CA LEU A 293 -13.13 -12.82 15.93
C LEU A 293 -13.38 -14.16 16.64
N LEU A 294 -12.93 -14.31 17.89
CA LEU A 294 -13.10 -15.54 18.67
C LEU A 294 -14.49 -15.59 19.33
N ASP A 295 -15.05 -16.81 19.44
CA ASP A 295 -16.23 -17.09 20.25
C ASP A 295 -15.83 -17.40 21.70
N TYR A 296 -16.23 -16.53 22.64
CA TYR A 296 -15.90 -16.61 24.07
C TYR A 296 -16.82 -17.52 24.89
N ALA A 297 -17.35 -18.58 24.29
CA ALA A 297 -18.17 -19.59 24.98
C ALA A 297 -17.37 -20.41 26.02
N ASP A 298 -16.09 -20.69 25.77
CA ASP A 298 -15.23 -21.40 26.73
C ASP A 298 -14.81 -20.51 27.91
N GLU A 299 -15.17 -20.91 29.13
CA GLU A 299 -14.93 -20.12 30.33
C GLU A 299 -13.44 -20.00 30.68
N ILE A 300 -12.66 -21.06 30.45
CA ILE A 300 -11.23 -21.10 30.77
C ILE A 300 -10.47 -20.16 29.83
N GLY A 301 -10.62 -20.33 28.51
CA GLY A 301 -10.00 -19.47 27.53
C GLY A 301 -10.43 -18.01 27.66
N ARG A 302 -11.71 -17.75 27.96
CA ARG A 302 -12.23 -16.39 28.21
C ARG A 302 -11.55 -15.74 29.42
N ARG A 303 -11.35 -16.49 30.50
CA ARG A 303 -10.66 -16.01 31.70
C ARG A 303 -9.19 -15.70 31.41
N GLU A 304 -8.48 -16.58 30.71
CA GLU A 304 -7.07 -16.36 30.36
C GLU A 304 -6.90 -15.18 29.41
N THR A 305 -7.77 -15.06 28.40
CA THR A 305 -7.78 -13.90 27.50
C THR A 305 -8.04 -12.60 28.27
N THR A 306 -8.99 -12.61 29.21
CA THR A 306 -9.25 -11.46 30.09
C THR A 306 -7.99 -11.10 30.89
N ASN A 307 -7.34 -12.07 31.54
CA ASN A 307 -6.15 -11.84 32.33
C ASN A 307 -5.02 -11.21 31.49
N LEU A 308 -4.83 -11.71 30.26
CA LEU A 308 -3.85 -11.17 29.33
C LEU A 308 -4.18 -9.72 28.95
N MET A 309 -5.41 -9.42 28.53
CA MET A 309 -5.80 -8.04 28.18
C MET A 309 -5.60 -7.08 29.36
N MET A 310 -5.98 -7.51 30.56
CA MET A 310 -5.78 -6.72 31.78
C MET A 310 -4.30 -6.48 32.10
N ASN A 311 -3.45 -7.50 31.91
CA ASN A 311 -2.00 -7.34 32.05
C ASN A 311 -1.42 -6.38 31.00
N ILE A 312 -1.88 -6.47 29.75
CA ILE A 312 -1.47 -5.55 28.69
C ILE A 312 -1.85 -4.11 29.03
N ILE A 313 -3.10 -3.87 29.47
CA ILE A 313 -3.57 -2.54 29.84
C ILE A 313 -2.76 -1.95 31.00
N LYS A 314 -2.40 -2.80 31.97
CA LYS A 314 -1.60 -2.40 33.13
C LYS A 314 -0.15 -2.04 32.75
N THR A 315 0.47 -2.79 31.84
CA THR A 315 1.92 -2.73 31.59
C THR A 315 2.32 -2.00 30.32
N SER A 316 1.41 -1.83 29.35
CA SER A 316 1.70 -1.14 28.09
C SER A 316 1.42 0.34 28.18
N ASP A 317 2.28 1.16 27.56
CA ASP A 317 2.00 2.57 27.27
C ASP A 317 1.66 2.81 25.79
N ASN A 318 1.56 1.75 24.98
CA ASN A 318 1.26 1.86 23.56
C ASN A 318 -0.24 2.02 23.32
N GLU A 319 -0.66 3.18 22.83
CA GLU A 319 -2.07 3.50 22.60
C GLU A 319 -2.81 2.50 21.70
N ARG A 320 -2.16 1.99 20.65
CA ARG A 320 -2.79 1.03 19.75
C ARG A 320 -3.01 -0.32 20.42
N GLU A 321 -2.03 -0.80 21.18
CA GLU A 321 -2.11 -2.03 21.97
C GLU A 321 -3.21 -1.94 23.03
N LEU A 322 -3.26 -0.82 23.75
CA LEU A 322 -4.28 -0.52 24.76
C LEU A 322 -5.68 -0.53 24.15
N ARG A 323 -5.86 0.19 23.04
CA ARG A 323 -7.15 0.27 22.34
C ARG A 323 -7.64 -1.11 21.92
N LEU A 324 -6.79 -1.91 21.27
CA LEU A 324 -7.14 -3.27 20.84
C LEU A 324 -7.47 -4.17 22.03
N SER A 325 -6.73 -4.05 23.14
CA SER A 325 -7.00 -4.85 24.35
C SER A 325 -8.36 -4.52 24.97
N ILE A 326 -8.76 -3.25 24.96
CA ILE A 326 -10.08 -2.82 25.43
C ILE A 326 -11.17 -3.31 24.48
N ASP A 327 -10.96 -3.23 23.15
CA ASP A 327 -11.91 -3.77 22.16
C ASP A 327 -12.16 -5.26 22.38
N VAL A 328 -11.12 -6.03 22.71
CA VAL A 328 -11.25 -7.46 23.05
C VAL A 328 -12.05 -7.66 24.34
N LEU A 329 -11.80 -6.87 25.39
CA LEU A 329 -12.60 -6.95 26.63
C LEU A 329 -14.07 -6.62 26.39
N ILE A 330 -14.37 -5.58 25.60
CA ILE A 330 -15.74 -5.22 25.24
C ILE A 330 -16.41 -6.39 24.51
N ASN A 331 -15.70 -7.06 23.60
CA ASN A 331 -16.22 -8.24 22.89
C ASN A 331 -16.54 -9.40 23.86
N ILE A 332 -15.61 -9.70 24.78
CA ILE A 332 -15.77 -10.76 25.79
C ILE A 332 -17.01 -10.54 26.68
N TYR A 333 -17.23 -9.30 27.10
CA TYR A 333 -18.30 -8.92 28.03
C TYR A 333 -19.46 -8.22 27.32
N SER A 334 -19.69 -8.49 26.04
CA SER A 334 -20.74 -7.82 25.24
C SER A 334 -22.15 -7.90 25.86
N SER A 335 -22.40 -8.88 26.73
CA SER A 335 -23.66 -9.08 27.46
C SER A 335 -23.77 -8.39 28.83
N ASN A 336 -22.68 -7.86 29.40
CA ASN A 336 -22.66 -7.24 30.73
C ASN A 336 -21.57 -6.15 30.89
N GLU A 337 -21.81 -5.11 31.68
CA GLU A 337 -20.81 -4.04 31.90
C GLU A 337 -19.65 -4.42 32.83
N GLU A 338 -19.40 -5.71 33.07
CA GLU A 338 -18.32 -6.18 33.95
C GLU A 338 -16.92 -5.76 33.46
N TRP A 339 -16.76 -5.50 32.16
CA TRP A 339 -15.52 -4.96 31.62
C TRP A 339 -15.22 -3.56 32.16
N GLY A 340 -16.25 -2.75 32.43
CA GLY A 340 -16.10 -1.36 32.85
C GLY A 340 -15.46 -1.25 34.22
N ASP A 341 -15.93 -2.04 35.19
CA ASP A 341 -15.35 -2.09 36.54
C ASP A 341 -13.90 -2.59 36.52
N LYS A 342 -13.62 -3.59 35.69
CA LYS A 342 -12.26 -4.10 35.47
C LYS A 342 -11.35 -3.01 34.91
N VAL A 343 -11.76 -2.32 33.84
CA VAL A 343 -10.95 -1.26 33.22
C VAL A 343 -10.73 -0.09 34.20
N LEU A 344 -11.75 0.34 34.95
CA LEU A 344 -11.62 1.36 35.99
C LEU A 344 -10.61 0.96 37.08
N SER A 345 -10.62 -0.30 37.51
CA SER A 345 -9.64 -0.80 38.49
C SER A 345 -8.19 -0.69 37.98
N VAL A 346 -7.95 -0.95 36.70
CA VAL A 346 -6.60 -0.85 36.10
C VAL A 346 -6.21 0.60 35.87
N ILE A 347 -7.15 1.46 35.45
CA ILE A 347 -6.91 2.91 35.35
C ILE A 347 -6.41 3.44 36.71
N ASN A 348 -7.10 3.11 37.79
CA ASN A 348 -6.74 3.55 39.13
C ASN A 348 -5.37 3.01 39.58
N LEU A 349 -5.09 1.72 39.34
CA LEU A 349 -3.77 1.14 39.64
C LEU A 349 -2.65 1.82 38.85
N LYS A 350 -2.87 2.08 37.56
CA LYS A 350 -1.88 2.70 36.69
C LYS A 350 -1.65 4.17 37.07
N TYR A 351 -2.71 4.88 37.44
CA TYR A 351 -2.66 6.24 37.94
C TYR A 351 -1.88 6.35 39.26
N GLN A 352 -2.13 5.44 40.21
CA GLN A 352 -1.40 5.42 41.49
C GLN A 352 0.11 5.20 41.30
N SER A 353 0.51 4.44 40.28
CA SER A 353 1.92 4.25 39.93
C SER A 353 2.52 5.37 39.06
N ALA A 354 1.72 6.32 38.58
CA ALA A 354 2.16 7.32 37.60
C ALA A 354 3.14 8.35 38.17
N ASP A 355 3.02 8.68 39.47
CA ASP A 355 3.92 9.61 40.16
C ASP A 355 5.31 9.02 40.41
N GLU A 356 5.45 7.69 40.33
CA GLU A 356 6.71 6.97 40.52
C GLU A 356 7.46 6.67 39.20
N ASN A 357 6.84 6.94 38.04
CA ASN A 357 7.36 6.52 36.74
C ASN A 357 8.27 7.57 36.07
N THR A 358 9.34 7.12 35.41
CA THR A 358 10.37 7.99 34.79
C THR A 358 9.89 8.73 33.54
N ASP A 359 8.75 8.34 32.96
CA ASP A 359 8.11 9.00 31.82
C ASP A 359 6.67 9.41 32.13
N TYR A 360 6.55 10.48 32.93
CA TYR A 360 5.27 11.08 33.37
C TYR A 360 4.34 11.35 32.20
N SER A 361 4.85 11.98 31.13
CA SER A 361 4.04 12.36 29.96
C SER A 361 3.45 11.14 29.25
N LYS A 362 4.27 10.11 29.01
CA LYS A 362 3.83 8.90 28.33
C LYS A 362 2.85 8.09 29.18
N THR A 363 3.09 8.01 30.49
CA THR A 363 2.17 7.32 31.42
C THR A 363 0.81 8.00 31.43
N TRP A 364 0.75 9.32 31.60
CA TRP A 364 -0.49 10.09 31.60
C TRP A 364 -1.26 10.02 30.29
N THR A 365 -0.56 10.17 29.16
CA THR A 365 -1.19 10.05 27.84
C THR A 365 -1.74 8.66 27.60
N SER A 366 -1.09 7.61 28.09
CA SER A 366 -1.62 6.24 28.03
C SER A 366 -2.89 6.06 28.88
N ILE A 367 -2.91 6.59 30.11
CA ILE A 367 -4.07 6.55 31.00
C ILE A 367 -5.26 7.25 30.35
N LEU A 368 -5.07 8.48 29.86
CA LEU A 368 -6.12 9.23 29.19
C LEU A 368 -6.61 8.54 27.90
N SER A 369 -5.75 7.76 27.22
CA SER A 369 -6.18 6.97 26.06
C SER A 369 -7.12 5.82 26.46
N ILE A 370 -6.83 5.16 27.59
CA ILE A 370 -7.70 4.13 28.17
C ILE A 370 -9.04 4.76 28.60
N VAL A 371 -8.98 5.92 29.28
CA VAL A 371 -10.17 6.66 29.71
C VAL A 371 -11.04 7.07 28.53
N TYR A 372 -10.45 7.69 27.51
CA TYR A 372 -11.17 8.07 26.30
C TYR A 372 -11.92 6.88 25.69
N LYS A 373 -11.23 5.75 25.51
CA LYS A 373 -11.84 4.54 24.94
C LYS A 373 -12.91 3.93 25.85
N PHE A 374 -12.70 3.96 27.17
CA PHE A 374 -13.72 3.54 28.13
C PHE A 374 -14.98 4.41 28.02
N LEU A 375 -14.83 5.74 27.92
CA LEU A 375 -15.93 6.68 27.78
C LEU A 375 -16.73 6.50 26.48
N GLU A 376 -16.07 6.11 25.38
CA GLU A 376 -16.75 5.84 24.11
C GLU A 376 -17.73 4.65 24.17
N HIS A 377 -17.51 3.69 25.08
CA HIS A 377 -18.23 2.40 25.09
C HIS A 377 -19.02 2.13 26.37
N THR A 378 -18.76 2.88 27.44
CA THR A 378 -19.47 2.72 28.72
C THR A 378 -20.91 3.20 28.63
N GLN A 379 -21.84 2.49 29.28
CA GLN A 379 -23.23 2.91 29.50
C GLN A 379 -23.44 3.45 30.91
N LYS A 380 -22.39 3.51 31.74
CA LYS A 380 -22.41 4.16 33.06
C LYS A 380 -22.86 5.62 32.94
N LYS A 381 -23.62 6.09 33.93
CA LYS A 381 -24.08 7.49 33.95
C LYS A 381 -22.99 8.38 34.51
N ALA A 382 -22.90 9.61 34.00
CA ALA A 382 -21.99 10.62 34.54
C ALA A 382 -22.21 10.94 36.03
N THR A 383 -23.38 10.60 36.58
CA THR A 383 -23.71 10.75 38.00
C THR A 383 -23.24 9.60 38.88
N ASP A 384 -22.75 8.51 38.30
CA ASP A 384 -22.30 7.34 39.06
C ASP A 384 -21.01 7.70 39.82
N SER A 385 -20.85 7.13 41.02
CA SER A 385 -19.75 7.49 41.94
C SER A 385 -18.39 7.32 41.28
N ASP A 386 -18.16 6.18 40.61
CA ASP A 386 -16.89 5.88 39.96
C ASP A 386 -16.60 6.84 38.79
N MET A 387 -17.65 7.32 38.11
CA MET A 387 -17.52 8.27 37.01
C MET A 387 -17.17 9.67 37.51
N LEU A 388 -17.75 10.09 38.63
CA LEU A 388 -17.39 11.34 39.31
C LEU A 388 -15.96 11.29 39.88
N GLU A 389 -15.56 10.14 40.41
CA GLU A 389 -14.18 9.91 40.85
C GLU A 389 -13.23 10.00 39.65
N LEU A 390 -13.50 9.29 38.56
CA LEU A 390 -12.70 9.35 37.33
C LEU A 390 -12.57 10.78 36.79
N LEU A 391 -13.67 11.53 36.77
CA LEU A 391 -13.71 12.91 36.32
C LEU A 391 -12.81 13.82 37.18
N SER A 392 -12.93 13.72 38.50
CA SER A 392 -12.22 14.59 39.44
C SER A 392 -10.74 14.23 39.60
N THR A 393 -10.39 12.94 39.50
CA THR A 393 -9.03 12.44 39.76
C THR A 393 -8.15 12.40 38.52
N ILE A 394 -8.71 12.18 37.33
CA ILE A 394 -7.92 11.96 36.10
C ILE A 394 -8.28 12.96 35.00
N ILE A 395 -9.56 13.10 34.67
CA ILE A 395 -9.98 13.91 33.51
C ILE A 395 -9.73 15.40 33.75
N ILE A 396 -10.22 15.97 34.85
CA ILE A 396 -10.01 17.40 35.18
C ILE A 396 -8.52 17.74 35.36
N PRO A 397 -7.72 16.93 36.08
CA PRO A 397 -6.26 17.16 36.14
C PRO A 397 -5.58 17.03 34.79
N GLY A 398 -5.99 16.08 33.95
CA GLY A 398 -5.49 15.91 32.58
C GLY A 398 -5.82 17.13 31.71
N SER A 399 -7.06 17.60 31.75
CA SER A 399 -7.53 18.75 30.97
C SER A 399 -6.93 20.08 31.43
N ASN A 400 -6.39 20.16 32.64
CA ASN A 400 -5.68 21.34 33.15
C ASN A 400 -4.16 21.15 33.20
N ASN A 401 -3.64 20.06 32.62
CA ASN A 401 -2.23 19.73 32.69
C ASN A 401 -1.40 20.72 31.85
N ILE A 402 -0.21 21.07 32.33
CA ILE A 402 0.71 21.98 31.63
C ILE A 402 1.38 21.33 30.41
N VAL A 403 1.45 20.00 30.35
CA VAL A 403 2.04 19.27 29.24
C VAL A 403 1.02 19.21 28.09
N PRO A 404 1.32 19.78 26.90
CA PRO A 404 0.33 19.90 25.83
C PRO A 404 -0.31 18.58 25.38
N ALA A 405 0.47 17.50 25.33
CA ALA A 405 -0.03 16.18 24.93
C ALA A 405 -1.02 15.58 25.94
N ILE A 406 -0.81 15.83 27.24
CA ILE A 406 -1.74 15.41 28.31
C ILE A 406 -2.98 16.29 28.26
N HIS A 407 -2.81 17.62 28.15
CA HIS A 407 -3.89 18.59 28.03
C HIS A 407 -4.86 18.24 26.89
N GLU A 408 -4.32 18.00 25.70
CA GLU A 408 -5.13 17.68 24.52
C GLU A 408 -5.96 16.40 24.73
N LYS A 409 -5.36 15.33 25.25
CA LYS A 409 -6.09 14.08 25.54
C LYS A 409 -7.10 14.25 26.67
N GLY A 410 -6.76 15.06 27.68
CA GLY A 410 -7.65 15.37 28.79
C GLY A 410 -8.88 16.19 28.37
N LEU A 411 -8.78 16.99 27.32
CA LEU A 411 -9.93 17.68 26.72
C LEU A 411 -10.79 16.79 25.80
N LYS A 412 -10.20 15.71 25.26
CA LYS A 412 -10.94 14.72 24.43
C LYS A 412 -11.76 13.76 25.28
N CYS A 413 -11.27 13.44 26.47
CA CYS A 413 -12.02 12.74 27.52
C CYS A 413 -13.08 13.69 28.10
#